data_AF-A0AAN8FKD7-F1
#
_entry.id   AF-A0AAN8FKD7-F1
#
_cell.length_a   1.000
_cell.length_b   1.000
_cell.length_c   1.000
_cell.angle_alpha   90.00
_cell.angle_beta   90.00
_cell.angle_gamma   90.00
#
_symmetry.space_group_name_H-M   'P 1'
#
loop_
_entity.id
_entity.type
_entity.pdbx_description
1 polymer ?
#
loop_
_entity_poly.entity_id
_entity_poly.type
_entity_poly.pdbx_seq_one_letter_code
_entity_poly.pdbx_strand_id
1 'polypeptide(L)'
;MEHRDESYEEVLRKRKAEEHRLIEQFRFKRACVRLAPALPTEKEVQKKIKQFLRPLIQTTKENSLAEKCAELFGQRLTFFARKEGTLYKCKVQNMAMETQFTKEKILSTVQGLRMTYETYGLLGLGKIATEESKQKFEEGDVEGVPL
;
A
#
# COMPACT_ATOMS: atom_id res chain seq x y z
N MET A 1 7.95 53.46 -35.92
CA MET A 1 7.70 52.99 -34.55
C MET A 1 9.06 52.67 -33.94
N GLU A 2 9.40 53.37 -32.87
CA GLU A 2 10.76 53.53 -32.34
C GLU A 2 11.36 52.21 -31.83
N HIS A 3 12.50 51.82 -32.38
CA HIS A 3 13.39 50.82 -31.78
C HIS A 3 14.04 51.50 -30.56
N ARG A 4 13.54 51.19 -29.36
CA ARG A 4 14.23 51.51 -28.11
C ARG A 4 15.49 50.64 -28.07
N ASP A 5 16.66 51.24 -28.36
CA ASP A 5 17.93 50.62 -28.05
C ASP A 5 18.01 50.45 -26.53
N GLU A 6 17.83 49.21 -26.07
CA GLU A 6 18.04 48.87 -24.66
C GLU A 6 19.47 49.26 -24.29
N SER A 7 19.61 50.14 -23.29
CA SER A 7 20.92 50.51 -22.78
C SER A 7 21.65 49.23 -22.36
N TYR A 8 22.95 49.14 -22.65
CA TYR A 8 23.79 47.98 -22.30
C TYR A 8 23.69 47.61 -20.81
N GLU A 9 23.48 48.61 -19.93
CA GLU A 9 23.21 48.39 -18.50
C GLU A 9 21.89 47.68 -18.22
N GLU A 10 20.87 47.94 -19.01
CA GLU A 10 19.54 47.34 -18.88
C GLU A 10 19.57 45.86 -19.30
N VAL A 11 20.30 45.54 -20.36
CA VAL A 11 20.58 44.16 -20.79
C VAL A 11 21.37 43.40 -19.72
N LEU A 12 22.40 44.04 -19.14
CA LEU A 12 23.17 43.47 -18.03
C LEU A 12 22.33 43.21 -16.77
N ARG A 13 21.43 44.13 -16.42
CA ARG A 13 20.49 43.95 -15.29
C ARG A 13 19.52 42.80 -15.54
N LYS A 14 18.92 42.72 -16.73
CA LYS A 14 18.02 41.61 -17.10
C LYS A 14 18.73 40.27 -17.06
N ARG A 15 19.96 40.20 -17.56
CA ARG A 15 20.80 38.99 -17.50
C ARG A 15 21.08 38.56 -16.05
N LYS A 16 21.49 39.49 -15.19
CA LYS A 16 21.73 39.21 -13.76
C LYS A 16 20.45 38.76 -13.05
N ALA A 17 19.31 39.38 -13.37
CA ALA A 17 18.02 39.00 -12.78
C ALA A 17 17.59 37.59 -13.20
N GLU A 18 17.76 37.23 -14.48
CA GLU A 18 17.44 35.90 -14.99
C GLU A 18 18.40 34.83 -14.43
N GLU A 19 19.70 35.13 -14.31
CA GLU A 19 20.66 34.25 -13.62
C GLU A 19 20.24 33.99 -12.17
N HIS A 20 19.83 35.03 -11.44
CA HIS A 20 19.36 34.87 -10.07
C HIS A 20 18.09 34.02 -9.98
N ARG A 21 17.15 34.24 -10.90
CA ARG A 21 15.92 33.46 -11.01
C ARG A 21 16.20 31.98 -11.29
N LEU A 22 17.13 31.68 -12.20
CA LEU A 22 17.54 30.31 -12.51
C LEU A 22 18.21 29.65 -11.31
N ILE A 23 19.10 30.36 -10.60
CA ILE A 23 19.75 29.87 -9.38
C ILE A 23 18.70 29.51 -8.33
N GLU A 24 17.70 30.37 -8.11
CA GLU A 24 16.61 30.09 -7.16
C GLU A 24 15.76 28.91 -7.61
N GLN A 25 15.46 28.77 -8.90
CA GLN A 25 14.77 27.58 -9.40
C GLN A 25 15.59 26.29 -9.18
N PHE A 26 16.90 26.32 -9.40
CA PHE A 26 17.76 25.17 -9.12
C PHE A 26 17.84 24.85 -7.63
N ARG A 27 17.93 25.88 -6.77
CA ARG A 27 17.88 25.71 -5.31
C ARG A 27 16.58 25.08 -4.87
N PHE A 28 15.45 25.58 -5.39
CA PHE A 28 14.12 25.04 -5.12
C PHE A 28 14.00 23.58 -5.57
N LYS A 29 14.34 23.26 -6.83
CA LYS A 29 14.32 21.88 -7.34
C LYS A 29 15.19 20.94 -6.52
N ARG A 30 16.39 21.38 -6.13
CA ARG A 30 17.30 20.60 -5.28
C ARG A 30 16.73 20.40 -3.87
N ALA A 31 16.07 21.41 -3.31
CA ALA A 31 15.37 21.28 -2.04
C ALA A 31 14.22 20.26 -2.13
N CYS A 32 13.43 20.27 -3.21
CA CYS A 32 12.40 19.27 -3.46
C CYS A 32 12.98 17.85 -3.52
N VAL A 33 14.11 17.64 -4.21
CA VAL A 33 14.78 16.33 -4.27
C VAL A 33 15.28 15.89 -2.89
N ARG A 34 15.78 16.82 -2.07
CA ARG A 34 16.21 16.53 -0.68
C ARG A 34 15.05 16.17 0.25
N LEU A 35 13.87 16.74 0.00
CA LEU A 35 12.65 16.46 0.75
C LEU A 35 11.92 15.23 0.23
N ALA A 36 12.27 14.73 -0.95
CA ALA A 36 11.69 13.51 -1.48
C ALA A 36 12.05 12.34 -0.53
N PRO A 37 11.06 11.55 -0.10
CA PRO A 37 11.35 10.39 0.72
C PRO A 37 12.29 9.46 -0.04
N ALA A 38 13.29 8.93 0.66
CA ALA A 38 14.19 7.94 0.10
C ALA A 38 13.38 6.74 -0.40
N LEU A 39 13.78 6.20 -1.56
CA LEU A 39 13.21 4.95 -2.04
C LEU A 39 13.44 3.86 -0.97
N PRO A 40 12.46 2.98 -0.76
CA PRO A 40 12.63 1.89 0.19
C PRO A 40 13.76 0.97 -0.28
N THR A 41 14.50 0.42 0.67
CA THR A 41 15.51 -0.60 0.38
C THR A 41 14.84 -1.92 0.03
N GLU A 42 15.55 -2.78 -0.71
CA GLU A 42 15.07 -4.12 -1.05
C GLU A 42 14.65 -4.91 0.21
N LYS A 43 15.47 -4.88 1.26
CA LYS A 43 15.18 -5.57 2.53
C LYS A 43 13.90 -5.08 3.20
N GLU A 44 13.60 -3.79 3.12
CA GLU A 44 12.36 -3.22 3.67
C GLU A 44 11.13 -3.68 2.87
N VAL A 45 11.26 -3.74 1.54
CA VAL A 45 10.20 -4.24 0.66
C VAL A 45 9.95 -5.72 0.91
N GLN A 46 10.98 -6.56 0.93
CA GLN A 46 10.88 -7.98 1.28
C GLN A 46 10.24 -8.20 2.65
N LYS A 47 10.63 -7.41 3.66
CA LYS A 47 10.01 -7.46 4.99
C LYS A 47 8.52 -7.12 4.92
N LYS A 48 8.13 -6.10 4.17
CA LYS A 48 6.72 -5.72 3.99
C LYS A 48 5.91 -6.80 3.28
N ILE A 49 6.47 -7.46 2.27
CA ILE A 49 5.82 -8.61 1.59
C ILE A 49 5.45 -9.68 2.63
N LYS A 50 6.43 -10.09 3.46
CA LYS A 50 6.19 -11.07 4.54
C LYS A 50 5.14 -10.57 5.55
N GLN A 51 5.18 -9.28 5.90
CA GLN A 51 4.22 -8.67 6.82
C GLN A 51 2.78 -8.66 6.28
N PHE A 52 2.57 -8.52 4.97
CA PHE A 52 1.24 -8.63 4.36
C PHE A 52 0.80 -10.09 4.19
N LEU A 53 1.72 -11.02 3.94
CA LEU A 53 1.38 -12.43 3.81
C LEU A 53 0.91 -13.06 5.13
N ARG A 54 1.55 -12.75 6.26
CA ARG A 54 1.18 -13.36 7.56
C ARG A 54 -0.29 -13.17 7.93
N PRO A 55 -0.88 -11.95 7.88
CA PRO A 55 -2.30 -11.77 8.13
C PRO A 55 -3.21 -12.56 7.19
N LEU A 56 -2.83 -12.74 5.91
CA LEU A 56 -3.61 -13.55 4.96
C LEU A 56 -3.57 -15.02 5.33
N ILE A 57 -2.38 -15.53 5.65
CA ILE A 57 -2.17 -16.92 6.07
C ILE A 57 -2.96 -17.18 7.35
N GLN A 58 -2.82 -16.31 8.35
CA GLN A 58 -3.52 -16.44 9.62
C GLN A 58 -5.03 -16.39 9.43
N THR A 59 -5.53 -15.39 8.69
CA THR A 59 -6.96 -15.25 8.41
C THR A 59 -7.50 -16.47 7.69
N THR A 60 -6.72 -17.09 6.79
CA THR A 60 -7.13 -18.31 6.08
C THR A 60 -7.14 -19.53 7.00
N LYS A 61 -6.11 -19.70 7.85
CA LYS A 61 -6.00 -20.82 8.81
C LYS A 61 -7.09 -20.79 9.88
N GLU A 62 -7.46 -19.60 10.36
CA GLU A 62 -8.43 -19.43 11.46
C GLU A 62 -9.88 -19.22 10.97
N ASN A 63 -10.12 -19.22 9.65
CA ASN A 63 -11.43 -18.88 9.11
C ASN A 63 -12.48 -19.97 9.43
N SER A 64 -13.26 -19.74 10.48
CA SER A 64 -14.40 -20.57 10.88
C SER A 64 -15.76 -19.92 10.55
N LEU A 65 -15.79 -18.87 9.71
CA LEU A 65 -17.02 -18.14 9.42
C LEU A 65 -18.10 -19.03 8.81
N ALA A 66 -17.72 -19.93 7.90
CA ALA A 66 -18.68 -20.85 7.27
C ALA A 66 -19.34 -21.79 8.29
N GLU A 67 -18.57 -22.31 9.25
CA GLU A 67 -19.07 -23.17 10.32
C GLU A 67 -20.01 -22.39 11.24
N LYS A 68 -19.58 -21.21 11.71
CA LYS A 68 -20.40 -20.30 12.53
C LYS A 68 -21.71 -19.92 11.83
N CYS A 69 -21.67 -19.67 10.52
CA CYS A 69 -22.85 -19.41 9.69
C CYS A 69 -23.82 -20.59 9.75
N ALA A 70 -23.34 -21.79 9.42
CA ALA A 70 -24.16 -22.99 9.39
C ALA A 70 -24.82 -23.27 10.74
N GLU A 71 -24.06 -23.16 11.84
CA GLU A 71 -24.58 -23.33 13.20
C GLU A 71 -25.70 -22.34 13.53
N LEU A 72 -25.50 -21.04 13.27
CA LEU A 72 -26.52 -20.05 13.59
C LEU A 72 -27.79 -20.29 12.76
N PHE A 73 -27.65 -20.56 11.46
CA PHE A 73 -28.81 -20.83 10.60
C PHE A 73 -29.54 -22.11 11.01
N GLY A 74 -28.82 -23.15 11.44
CA GLY A 74 -29.41 -24.37 12.00
C GLY A 74 -30.21 -24.13 13.29
N GLN A 75 -29.78 -23.18 14.13
CA GLN A 75 -30.46 -22.84 15.38
C GLN A 75 -31.68 -21.92 15.20
N ARG A 76 -31.99 -21.47 13.97
CA ARG A 76 -33.05 -20.49 13.71
C ARG A 76 -34.38 -20.88 14.38
N LEU A 77 -34.89 -22.09 14.11
CA LEU A 77 -36.17 -22.53 14.65
C LEU A 77 -36.17 -22.58 16.18
N THR A 78 -35.06 -22.95 16.80
CA THR A 78 -34.89 -22.97 18.26
C THR A 78 -35.02 -21.58 18.88
N PHE A 79 -34.41 -20.55 18.28
CA PHE A 79 -34.58 -19.17 18.74
C PHE A 79 -36.04 -18.70 18.62
N PHE A 80 -36.73 -19.02 17.52
CA PHE A 80 -38.13 -18.66 17.34
C PHE A 80 -39.05 -19.39 18.32
N ALA A 81 -38.82 -20.68 18.58
CA ALA A 81 -39.58 -21.45 19.57
C ALA A 81 -39.43 -20.87 20.98
N ARG A 82 -38.26 -20.31 21.31
CA ARG A 82 -37.98 -19.61 22.57
C ARG A 82 -38.46 -18.16 22.62
N LYS A 83 -39.10 -17.65 21.55
CA LYS A 83 -39.47 -16.24 21.38
C LYS A 83 -38.28 -15.27 21.41
N GLU A 84 -37.08 -15.75 21.06
CA GLU A 84 -35.82 -15.00 21.00
C GLU A 84 -35.49 -14.51 19.57
N GLY A 85 -36.50 -14.25 18.73
CA GLY A 85 -36.29 -13.89 17.32
C GLY A 85 -35.44 -12.63 17.12
N THR A 86 -35.55 -11.64 18.01
CA THR A 86 -34.70 -10.44 17.98
C THR A 86 -33.24 -10.77 18.25
N LEU A 87 -32.95 -11.67 19.20
CA LEU A 87 -31.60 -12.12 19.49
C LEU A 87 -30.98 -12.84 18.29
N TYR A 88 -31.76 -13.71 17.63
CA TYR A 88 -31.34 -14.35 16.37
C TYR A 88 -30.98 -13.32 15.30
N LYS A 89 -31.84 -12.31 15.09
CA LYS A 89 -31.58 -11.23 14.14
C LYS A 89 -30.28 -10.48 14.45
N CYS A 90 -30.04 -10.12 15.71
CA CYS A 90 -28.81 -9.46 16.13
C CYS A 90 -27.58 -10.35 15.88
N LYS A 91 -27.66 -11.65 16.16
CA LYS A 91 -26.57 -12.60 15.88
C LYS A 91 -26.25 -12.69 14.38
N VAL A 92 -27.27 -12.73 13.52
CA VAL A 92 -27.09 -12.73 12.06
C VAL A 92 -26.42 -11.44 11.59
N GLN A 93 -26.82 -10.29 12.14
CA GLN A 93 -26.19 -9.00 11.83
C GLN A 93 -24.73 -8.96 12.28
N ASN A 94 -24.41 -9.45 13.47
CA ASN A 94 -23.03 -9.52 13.97
C ASN A 94 -22.14 -10.38 13.07
N MET A 95 -22.64 -11.54 12.64
CA MET A 95 -21.94 -12.41 11.70
C MET A 95 -21.74 -11.76 10.33
N ALA A 96 -22.75 -11.03 9.83
CA ALA A 96 -22.60 -10.28 8.58
C ALA A 96 -21.49 -9.21 8.69
N MET A 97 -21.42 -8.51 9.82
CA MET A 97 -20.33 -7.56 10.09
C MET A 97 -18.97 -8.25 10.19
N GLU A 98 -18.85 -9.38 10.89
CA GLU A 98 -17.61 -10.15 11.01
C GLU A 98 -17.12 -10.65 9.63
N THR A 99 -18.06 -11.08 8.78
CA THR A 99 -17.78 -11.50 7.40
C THR A 99 -17.26 -10.33 6.57
N GLN A 100 -17.94 -9.18 6.63
CA GLN A 100 -17.54 -7.99 5.90
C GLN A 100 -16.17 -7.48 6.35
N PHE A 101 -15.92 -7.43 7.66
CA PHE A 101 -14.62 -7.07 8.23
C PHE A 101 -13.51 -8.00 7.73
N THR A 102 -13.74 -9.31 7.76
CA THR A 102 -12.76 -10.30 7.28
C THR A 102 -12.46 -10.12 5.80
N LYS A 103 -13.50 -9.90 4.98
CA LYS A 103 -13.35 -9.60 3.56
C LYS A 103 -12.52 -8.34 3.30
N GLU A 104 -12.83 -7.24 3.99
CA GLU A 104 -12.10 -5.97 3.84
C GLU A 104 -10.64 -6.10 4.29
N LYS A 105 -10.38 -6.82 5.38
CA LYS A 105 -9.03 -7.12 5.84
C LYS A 105 -8.23 -7.90 4.80
N ILE A 106 -8.81 -8.93 4.18
CA ILE A 106 -8.17 -9.69 3.11
C ILE A 106 -7.88 -8.77 1.91
N LEU A 107 -8.89 -8.02 1.44
CA LEU A 107 -8.75 -7.16 0.27
C LEU A 107 -7.68 -6.08 0.46
N SER A 108 -7.70 -5.37 1.59
CA SER A 108 -6.72 -4.33 1.90
C SER A 108 -5.30 -4.90 1.99
N THR A 109 -5.16 -6.09 2.57
CA THR A 109 -3.87 -6.77 2.71
C THR A 109 -3.34 -7.26 1.35
N VAL A 110 -4.20 -7.81 0.48
CA VAL A 110 -3.86 -8.19 -0.89
C VAL A 110 -3.46 -6.96 -1.72
N GLN A 111 -4.17 -5.84 -1.58
CA GLN A 111 -3.80 -4.59 -2.24
C GLN A 111 -2.42 -4.10 -1.78
N GLY A 112 -2.17 -4.09 -0.47
CA GLY A 112 -0.85 -3.74 0.09
C GLY A 112 0.26 -4.66 -0.42
N LEU A 113 0.00 -5.96 -0.50
CA LEU A 113 0.93 -6.95 -1.05
C LEU A 113 1.26 -6.64 -2.52
N ARG A 114 0.23 -6.44 -3.36
CA ARG A 114 0.39 -6.10 -4.78
C ARG A 114 1.26 -4.85 -4.97
N MET A 115 0.92 -3.76 -4.26
CA MET A 115 1.70 -2.52 -4.34
C MET A 115 3.16 -2.72 -3.91
N THR A 116 3.40 -3.60 -2.94
CA THR A 116 4.75 -3.90 -2.46
C THR A 116 5.54 -4.70 -3.49
N TYR A 117 4.91 -5.67 -4.18
CA TYR A 117 5.53 -6.38 -5.30
C TYR A 117 5.79 -5.46 -6.50
N GLU A 118 4.87 -4.55 -6.82
CA GLU A 118 5.09 -3.52 -7.85
C GLU A 118 6.30 -2.64 -7.50
N THR A 119 6.41 -2.22 -6.22
CA THR A 119 7.57 -1.49 -5.71
C THR A 119 8.85 -2.32 -5.82
N TYR A 120 8.79 -3.62 -5.52
CA TYR A 120 9.94 -4.51 -5.65
C TYR A 120 10.42 -4.60 -7.11
N GLY A 121 9.49 -4.70 -8.05
CA GLY A 121 9.79 -4.66 -9.48
C GLY A 121 10.47 -3.36 -9.91
N LEU A 122 10.02 -2.21 -9.40
CA LEU A 122 10.66 -0.91 -9.65
C LEU A 122 12.10 -0.85 -9.11
N LEU A 123 12.37 -1.44 -7.93
CA LEU A 123 13.72 -1.55 -7.40
C LEU A 123 14.63 -2.42 -8.28
N GLY A 124 14.09 -3.49 -8.86
CA GLY A 124 14.79 -4.33 -9.84
C GLY A 124 15.15 -3.54 -11.10
N LEU A 125 14.19 -2.79 -11.67
CA LEU A 125 14.44 -1.92 -12.83
C LEU A 125 15.48 -0.83 -12.53
N GLY A 126 15.47 -0.29 -11.32
CA GLY A 126 16.46 0.68 -10.84
C GLY A 126 17.86 0.10 -10.57
N LYS A 127 18.07 -1.21 -10.76
CA LYS A 127 19.28 -1.95 -10.38
C LYS A 127 19.64 -1.82 -8.89
N ILE A 128 18.64 -1.51 -8.06
CA ILE A 128 18.77 -1.42 -6.60
C ILE A 128 18.61 -2.82 -5.99
N ALA A 129 17.68 -3.61 -6.55
CA ALA A 129 17.56 -5.03 -6.25
C ALA A 129 18.21 -5.86 -7.36
N THR A 130 18.94 -6.91 -6.99
CA THR A 130 19.54 -7.84 -7.97
C THR A 130 18.59 -8.99 -8.27
N GLU A 131 18.64 -9.51 -9.50
CA GLU A 131 17.81 -10.66 -9.90
C GLU A 131 18.12 -11.90 -9.05
N GLU A 132 19.39 -12.09 -8.67
CA GLU A 132 19.80 -13.18 -7.76
C GLU A 132 19.20 -13.05 -6.35
N SER A 133 19.12 -11.82 -5.82
CA SER A 133 18.52 -11.58 -4.50
C SER A 133 17.02 -11.85 -4.52
N LYS A 134 16.36 -11.47 -5.63
CA LYS A 134 14.95 -11.74 -5.86
C LYS A 134 14.65 -13.24 -5.98
N GLN A 135 15.42 -13.98 -6.77
CA GLN A 135 15.29 -15.44 -6.87
C GLN A 135 15.44 -16.11 -5.50
N LYS A 136 16.47 -15.73 -4.72
CA LYS A 136 16.67 -16.25 -3.36
C LYS A 136 15.51 -15.91 -2.41
N PHE A 137 14.85 -14.77 -2.61
CA PHE A 137 13.69 -14.39 -1.81
C PHE A 137 12.47 -15.25 -2.17
N GLU A 138 12.23 -15.50 -3.46
CA GLU A 138 11.13 -16.32 -3.97
C GLU A 138 11.29 -17.81 -3.60
N GLU A 139 12.51 -18.30 -3.43
CA GLU A 139 12.78 -19.66 -2.89
C GLU A 139 12.40 -19.81 -1.41
N GLY A 140 12.11 -18.71 -0.71
CA GLY A 140 11.77 -18.72 0.71
C GLY A 140 10.32 -19.08 0.99
N ASP A 141 9.99 -19.10 2.29
CA ASP A 141 8.62 -19.30 2.75
C ASP A 141 8.19 -18.23 3.77
N VAL A 142 6.87 -18.19 4.00
CA VAL A 142 6.24 -17.48 5.11
C VAL A 142 5.28 -18.46 5.78
N GLU A 143 5.62 -18.90 6.99
CA GLU A 143 4.77 -19.76 7.82
C GLU A 143 4.31 -21.06 7.11
N GLY A 144 5.21 -21.66 6.32
CA GLY A 144 4.97 -22.87 5.54
C GLY A 144 4.29 -22.63 4.18
N VAL A 145 4.05 -21.38 3.79
CA VAL A 145 3.55 -21.01 2.47
C VAL A 145 4.71 -20.51 1.61
N PRO A 146 4.99 -21.14 0.46
CA PRO A 146 6.06 -20.69 -0.44
C PRO A 146 5.75 -19.30 -1.00
N LEU A 147 6.80 -18.51 -1.23
CA LEU A 147 6.74 -17.13 -1.74
C LEU A 147 6.52 -17.02 -3.24
#